data_AF-A0A258M7S3-F1
#
_entry.id   AF-A0A258M7S3-F1
#
_cell.length_a   1.000
_cell.length_b   1.000
_cell.length_c   1.000
_cell.angle_alpha   90.00
_cell.angle_beta   90.00
_cell.angle_gamma   90.00
#
_symmetry.space_group_name_H-M   'P 1'
#
loop_
_entity.id
_entity.type
_entity.pdbx_description
1 polymer ?
#
loop_
_entity_poly.entity_id
_entity_poly.type
_entity_poly.pdbx_seq_one_letter_code
_entity_poly.pdbx_strand_id
1 'polypeptide(L)'
;PPAPLGRLDAFAMAPDTVTGFYLIDTLIAGDVETFRAALAQLVIPALTLAIFALAPIVRMTRASMLAVLSSEFVRTARAAGLTPWKVIIVYAFRNAMLPVVTTLGMVFSFLLGANVLVEKVFAWPGIGSYAVEALITSDFAPVQGFVLAMAILYVLLNLMIDIAYGIIDPRARSEA
;
A
#
# COMPACT_ATOMS: atom_id res chain seq x y z
N PRO A 1 -19.03 19.29 20.48
CA PRO A 1 -18.46 18.18 19.69
C PRO A 1 -17.12 17.71 20.30
N PRO A 2 -16.90 16.40 20.52
CA PRO A 2 -15.56 15.94 20.86
C PRO A 2 -14.60 16.38 19.75
N ALA A 3 -13.43 16.93 20.14
CA ALA A 3 -12.44 17.43 19.20
C ALA A 3 -12.06 16.32 18.18
N PRO A 4 -11.74 16.65 16.92
CA PRO A 4 -11.34 15.67 15.92
C PRO A 4 -9.96 15.07 16.28
N LEU A 5 -9.96 14.10 17.19
CA LEU A 5 -8.75 13.43 17.68
C LEU A 5 -7.98 12.84 16.50
N GLY A 6 -6.73 13.26 16.38
CA GLY A 6 -5.74 12.70 15.46
C GLY A 6 -5.98 12.95 13.96
N ARG A 7 -7.09 13.57 13.52
CA ARG A 7 -7.40 13.82 12.09
C ARG A 7 -7.42 15.29 11.68
N LEU A 8 -7.63 16.20 12.62
CA LEU A 8 -7.55 17.65 12.44
C LEU A 8 -6.98 18.27 13.73
N ASP A 9 -6.48 19.50 13.65
CA ASP A 9 -5.97 20.22 14.81
C ASP A 9 -7.12 20.52 15.81
N ALA A 10 -6.81 20.60 17.11
CA ALA A 10 -7.81 20.68 18.18
C ALA A 10 -8.73 21.92 18.09
N PHE A 11 -8.30 22.93 17.32
CA PHE A 11 -9.00 24.20 17.12
C PHE A 11 -9.63 24.35 15.73
N ALA A 12 -9.46 23.39 14.83
CA ALA A 12 -10.08 23.42 13.51
C ALA A 12 -11.53 22.92 13.58
N MET A 13 -12.47 23.71 13.06
CA MET A 13 -13.86 23.27 12.91
C MET A 13 -13.93 22.27 11.76
N ALA A 14 -14.53 21.10 12.01
CA ALA A 14 -14.75 20.11 10.97
C ALA A 14 -15.67 20.71 9.87
N PRO A 15 -15.31 20.59 8.57
CA PRO A 15 -16.19 21.00 7.49
C PRO A 15 -17.46 20.14 7.46
N ASP A 16 -18.51 20.62 6.80
CA ASP A 16 -19.73 19.84 6.58
C ASP A 16 -19.39 18.51 5.87
N THR A 17 -19.60 17.39 6.57
CA THR A 17 -19.20 16.07 6.10
C THR A 17 -20.17 15.56 5.02
N VAL A 18 -19.69 15.40 3.80
CA VAL A 18 -20.44 14.77 2.69
C VAL A 18 -20.01 13.30 2.53
N THR A 19 -18.70 13.03 2.65
CA THR A 19 -18.11 11.69 2.44
C THR A 19 -17.51 11.08 3.70
N GLY A 20 -17.24 11.87 4.74
CA GLY A 20 -16.56 11.41 5.97
C GLY A 20 -15.02 11.33 5.82
N PHE A 21 -14.50 11.68 4.65
CA PHE A 21 -13.07 11.87 4.41
C PHE A 21 -12.74 13.36 4.40
N TYR A 22 -12.10 13.85 5.46
CA TYR A 22 -11.76 15.28 5.58
C TYR A 22 -10.98 15.84 4.38
N LEU A 23 -10.09 15.09 3.73
CA LEU A 23 -9.38 15.56 2.53
C LEU A 23 -10.29 15.78 1.32
N ILE A 24 -11.32 14.95 1.17
CA ILE A 24 -12.28 15.04 0.06
C ILE A 24 -13.31 16.13 0.39
N ASP A 25 -13.82 16.13 1.61
CA ASP A 25 -14.83 17.09 2.06
C ASP A 25 -14.29 18.53 2.10
N THR A 26 -13.05 18.75 2.54
CA THR A 26 -12.39 20.08 2.50
C THR A 26 -12.15 20.57 1.07
N LEU A 27 -11.80 19.67 0.15
CA LEU A 27 -11.59 20.01 -1.26
C LEU A 27 -12.92 20.40 -1.93
N ILE A 28 -14.01 19.69 -1.62
CA ILE A 28 -15.36 19.99 -2.10
C ILE A 28 -15.87 21.32 -1.50
N ALA A 29 -15.58 21.56 -0.21
CA ALA A 29 -15.95 22.79 0.48
C ALA A 29 -15.10 24.02 0.08
N GLY A 30 -13.99 23.83 -0.65
CA GLY A 30 -13.06 24.91 -1.02
C GLY A 30 -12.21 25.44 0.14
N ASP A 31 -12.18 24.73 1.27
CA ASP A 31 -11.44 25.13 2.47
C ASP A 31 -10.00 24.62 2.41
N VAL A 32 -9.12 25.47 1.88
CA VAL A 32 -7.69 25.17 1.71
C VAL A 32 -6.96 25.11 3.06
N GLU A 33 -7.43 25.82 4.08
CA GLU A 33 -6.78 25.86 5.39
C GLU A 33 -6.96 24.50 6.10
N THR A 34 -8.19 24.03 6.18
CA THR A 34 -8.52 22.74 6.79
C THR A 34 -7.98 21.56 5.97
N PHE A 35 -7.91 21.68 4.63
CA PHE A 35 -7.26 20.68 3.78
C PHE A 35 -5.78 20.50 4.13
N ARG A 36 -5.03 21.61 4.29
CA ARG A 36 -3.60 21.55 4.62
C ARG A 36 -3.37 20.98 6.03
N ALA A 37 -4.23 21.33 6.99
CA ALA A 37 -4.19 20.76 8.34
C ALA A 37 -4.44 19.24 8.33
N ALA A 38 -5.48 18.78 7.62
CA ALA A 38 -5.77 17.35 7.47
C ALA A 38 -4.62 16.59 6.78
N LEU A 39 -4.03 17.18 5.75
CA LEU A 39 -2.91 16.58 5.03
C LEU A 39 -1.67 16.46 5.93
N ALA A 40 -1.32 17.52 6.67
CA ALA A 40 -0.20 17.51 7.60
C ALA A 40 -0.32 16.39 8.65
N GLN A 41 -1.55 16.17 9.15
CA GLN A 41 -1.84 15.13 10.13
C GLN A 41 -1.72 13.70 9.55
N LEU A 42 -1.93 13.52 8.24
CA LEU A 42 -1.78 12.24 7.55
C LEU A 42 -0.32 11.89 7.21
N VAL A 43 0.55 12.90 7.05
CA VAL A 43 1.93 12.71 6.59
C VAL A 43 2.73 11.80 7.53
N ILE A 44 2.64 11.98 8.85
CA ILE A 44 3.44 11.20 9.80
C ILE A 44 3.00 9.72 9.85
N PRO A 45 1.71 9.38 10.01
CA PRO A 45 1.24 7.99 9.90
C PRO A 45 1.62 7.36 8.55
N ALA A 46 1.43 8.07 7.43
CA ALA A 46 1.80 7.56 6.12
C ALA A 46 3.30 7.30 5.99
N LEU A 47 4.13 8.21 6.50
CA LEU A 47 5.59 8.07 6.44
C LEU A 47 6.07 6.88 7.29
N THR A 48 5.49 6.66 8.47
CA THR A 48 5.85 5.48 9.31
C THR A 48 5.57 4.16 8.60
N LEU A 49 4.41 4.02 7.96
CA LEU A 49 4.08 2.85 7.14
C LEU A 49 4.98 2.74 5.91
N ALA A 50 5.26 3.86 5.24
CA ALA A 50 6.07 3.90 4.03
C ALA A 50 7.52 3.48 4.30
N ILE A 51 8.14 3.96 5.38
CA ILE A 51 9.51 3.58 5.77
C ILE A 51 9.58 2.07 6.02
N PHE A 52 8.59 1.51 6.71
CA PHE A 52 8.54 0.07 6.97
C PHE A 52 8.42 -0.74 5.67
N ALA A 53 7.55 -0.31 4.76
CA ALA A 53 7.32 -0.97 3.47
C ALA A 53 8.51 -0.88 2.52
N LEU A 54 9.23 0.25 2.55
CA LEU A 54 10.25 0.58 1.56
C LEU A 54 11.45 -0.39 1.60
N ALA A 55 11.92 -0.74 2.80
CA ALA A 55 13.10 -1.57 2.98
C ALA A 55 13.03 -2.94 2.25
N PRO A 56 11.99 -3.79 2.47
CA PRO A 56 11.87 -5.06 1.77
C PRO A 56 11.67 -4.91 0.26
N ILE A 57 10.89 -3.91 -0.18
CA ILE A 57 10.61 -3.66 -1.61
C ILE A 57 11.89 -3.27 -2.35
N VAL A 58 12.66 -2.32 -1.82
CA VAL A 58 13.92 -1.86 -2.43
C VAL A 58 14.94 -2.99 -2.45
N ARG A 59 15.04 -3.77 -1.35
CA ARG A 59 15.96 -4.91 -1.28
C ARG A 59 15.63 -5.95 -2.34
N MET A 60 14.36 -6.31 -2.50
CA MET A 60 13.93 -7.26 -3.51
C MET A 60 14.19 -6.71 -4.91
N THR A 61 13.75 -5.48 -5.19
CA THR A 61 13.95 -4.84 -6.50
C THR A 61 15.42 -4.82 -6.90
N ARG A 62 16.31 -4.45 -5.98
CA ARG A 62 17.76 -4.47 -6.22
C ARG A 62 18.29 -5.87 -6.50
N ALA A 63 17.90 -6.85 -5.68
CA ALA A 63 18.36 -8.24 -5.85
C ALA A 63 17.91 -8.82 -7.19
N SER A 64 16.64 -8.62 -7.55
CA SER A 64 16.05 -9.11 -8.80
C SER A 64 16.66 -8.41 -10.01
N MET A 65 16.87 -7.10 -9.95
CA MET A 65 17.55 -6.36 -11.01
C MET A 65 18.98 -6.86 -11.23
N LEU A 66 19.74 -7.11 -10.15
CA LEU A 66 21.11 -7.64 -10.26
C LEU A 66 21.12 -9.04 -10.90
N ALA A 67 20.21 -9.92 -10.48
CA ALA A 67 20.09 -11.26 -11.04
C ALA A 67 19.70 -11.27 -12.53
N VAL A 68 18.81 -10.36 -12.93
CA VAL A 68 18.38 -10.27 -14.34
C VAL A 68 19.47 -9.64 -15.20
N LEU A 69 20.17 -8.61 -14.71
CA LEU A 69 21.23 -7.94 -15.47
C LEU A 69 22.48 -8.82 -15.69
N SER A 70 22.71 -9.83 -14.85
CA SER A 70 23.79 -10.81 -15.01
C SER A 70 23.43 -11.99 -15.92
N SER A 71 22.19 -12.07 -16.39
CA SER A 71 21.71 -13.17 -17.24
C SER A 71 22.31 -13.15 -18.65
N GLU A 72 22.33 -14.32 -19.28
CA GLU A 72 22.89 -14.48 -20.63
C GLU A 72 22.09 -13.73 -21.69
N PHE A 73 20.76 -13.62 -21.55
CA PHE A 73 19.95 -12.88 -22.52
C PHE A 73 20.29 -11.39 -22.54
N VAL A 74 20.67 -10.80 -21.39
CA VAL A 74 21.14 -9.40 -21.31
C VAL A 74 22.50 -9.25 -22.00
N ARG A 75 23.40 -10.22 -21.82
CA ARG A 75 24.70 -10.25 -22.52
C ARG A 75 24.49 -10.32 -24.04
N THR A 76 23.59 -11.18 -24.49
CA THR A 76 23.23 -11.32 -25.91
C THR A 76 22.58 -10.05 -26.46
N ALA A 77 21.66 -9.43 -25.70
CA ALA A 77 21.03 -8.18 -26.11
C ALA A 77 22.04 -7.02 -26.27
N ARG A 78 23.03 -6.94 -25.39
CA ARG A 78 24.14 -5.98 -25.53
C ARG A 78 25.02 -6.28 -26.75
N ALA A 79 25.33 -7.56 -26.99
CA ALA A 79 26.11 -7.98 -28.16
C ALA A 79 25.37 -7.69 -29.48
N ALA A 80 24.05 -7.76 -29.48
CA ALA A 80 23.19 -7.41 -30.60
C ALA A 80 23.03 -5.88 -30.82
N GLY A 81 23.69 -5.04 -30.00
CA GLY A 81 23.70 -3.58 -30.18
C GLY A 81 22.50 -2.84 -29.59
N LEU A 82 21.69 -3.47 -28.71
CA LEU A 82 20.61 -2.75 -28.03
C LEU A 82 21.17 -1.70 -27.06
N THR A 83 20.49 -0.55 -26.99
CA THR A 83 20.90 0.51 -26.07
C THR A 83 20.75 0.07 -24.60
N PRO A 84 21.69 0.46 -23.71
CA PRO A 84 21.64 0.07 -22.29
C PRO A 84 20.33 0.44 -21.61
N TRP A 85 19.77 1.61 -21.94
CA TRP A 85 18.48 2.07 -21.42
C TRP A 85 17.32 1.16 -21.79
N LYS A 86 17.24 0.71 -23.06
CA LYS A 86 16.20 -0.21 -23.51
C LYS A 86 16.32 -1.57 -22.81
N VAL A 87 17.55 -2.06 -22.65
CA VAL A 87 17.84 -3.31 -21.92
C VAL A 87 17.38 -3.21 -20.47
N ILE A 88 17.67 -2.11 -19.78
CA ILE A 88 17.30 -1.93 -18.37
C ILE A 88 15.78 -1.78 -18.19
N ILE A 89 15.14 -0.83 -18.88
CA ILE A 89 13.73 -0.48 -18.65
C ILE A 89 12.78 -1.51 -19.22
N VAL A 90 13.03 -2.01 -20.44
CA VAL A 90 12.05 -2.84 -21.15
C VAL A 90 12.24 -4.32 -20.83
N TYR A 91 13.48 -4.79 -20.78
CA TYR A 91 13.76 -6.22 -20.63
C TYR A 91 14.09 -6.60 -19.19
N ALA A 92 15.08 -5.93 -18.58
CA ALA A 92 15.54 -6.32 -17.26
C ALA A 92 14.49 -6.03 -16.19
N PHE A 93 13.91 -4.83 -16.20
CA PHE A 93 12.89 -4.44 -15.23
C PHE A 93 11.64 -5.32 -15.31
N ARG A 94 11.13 -5.61 -16.51
CA ARG A 94 9.96 -6.48 -16.69
C ARG A 94 10.15 -7.86 -16.05
N ASN A 95 11.33 -8.48 -16.23
CA ASN A 95 11.65 -9.77 -15.62
C ASN A 95 11.92 -9.64 -14.11
N ALA A 96 12.56 -8.55 -13.67
CA ALA A 96 12.83 -8.30 -12.25
C ALA A 96 11.56 -7.95 -11.45
N MET A 97 10.49 -7.48 -12.10
CA MET A 97 9.24 -7.12 -11.45
C MET A 97 8.46 -8.32 -10.92
N LEU A 98 8.66 -9.52 -11.47
CA LEU A 98 7.99 -10.74 -11.03
C LEU A 98 8.12 -10.97 -9.50
N PRO A 99 9.32 -11.07 -8.92
CA PRO A 99 9.49 -11.21 -7.47
C PRO A 99 9.13 -9.93 -6.67
N VAL A 100 9.19 -8.75 -7.30
CA VAL A 100 8.80 -7.48 -6.65
C VAL A 100 7.32 -7.43 -6.37
N VAL A 101 6.48 -7.90 -7.31
CA VAL A 101 5.02 -7.97 -7.12
C VAL A 101 4.65 -8.92 -5.98
N THR A 102 5.28 -10.09 -5.85
CA THR A 102 5.05 -10.97 -4.68
C THR A 102 5.37 -10.25 -3.38
N THR A 103 6.51 -9.56 -3.38
CA THR A 103 7.00 -8.85 -2.19
C THR A 103 6.05 -7.73 -1.80
N LEU A 104 5.50 -7.00 -2.77
CA LEU A 104 4.45 -6.01 -2.52
C LEU A 104 3.23 -6.62 -1.84
N GLY A 105 2.77 -7.78 -2.32
CA GLY A 105 1.66 -8.50 -1.69
C GLY A 105 1.93 -8.90 -0.24
N MET A 106 3.10 -9.49 0.01
CA MET A 106 3.52 -9.87 1.36
C MET A 106 3.63 -8.66 2.30
N VAL A 107 4.25 -7.59 1.83
CA VAL A 107 4.40 -6.35 2.61
C VAL A 107 3.04 -5.73 2.91
N PHE A 108 2.16 -5.63 1.92
CA PHE A 108 0.81 -5.11 2.11
C PHE A 108 0.04 -5.93 3.16
N SER A 109 0.13 -7.25 3.08
CA SER A 109 -0.51 -8.17 4.03
C SER A 109 -0.02 -7.94 5.46
N PHE A 110 1.29 -7.74 5.63
CA PHE A 110 1.87 -7.38 6.91
C PHE A 110 1.37 -6.01 7.40
N LEU A 111 1.31 -5.02 6.50
CA LEU A 111 0.85 -3.67 6.84
C LEU A 111 -0.61 -3.65 7.30
N LEU A 112 -1.49 -4.48 6.73
CA LEU A 112 -2.89 -4.58 7.20
C LEU A 112 -2.96 -4.92 8.69
N GLY A 113 -2.09 -5.83 9.17
CA GLY A 113 -2.01 -6.17 10.59
C GLY A 113 -1.31 -5.10 11.42
N ALA A 114 -0.20 -4.54 10.93
CA ALA A 114 0.58 -3.52 11.63
C ALA A 114 -0.12 -2.15 11.71
N ASN A 115 -1.07 -1.87 10.80
CA ASN A 115 -1.79 -0.60 10.74
C ASN A 115 -2.59 -0.33 12.02
N VAL A 116 -3.07 -1.38 12.71
CA VAL A 116 -3.78 -1.26 13.98
C VAL A 116 -2.95 -0.50 15.03
N LEU A 117 -1.64 -0.77 15.07
CA LEU A 117 -0.73 -0.08 15.99
C LEU A 117 -0.57 1.39 15.61
N VAL A 118 -0.42 1.66 14.32
CA VAL A 118 -0.28 3.04 13.78
C VAL A 118 -1.55 3.84 14.07
N GLU A 119 -2.74 3.26 13.88
CA GLU A 119 -4.02 3.86 14.24
C GLU A 119 -4.08 4.26 15.72
N LYS A 120 -3.66 3.38 16.63
CA LYS A 120 -3.66 3.65 18.07
C LYS A 120 -2.62 4.71 18.47
N VAL A 121 -1.40 4.63 17.93
CA VAL A 121 -0.31 5.57 18.27
C VAL A 121 -0.60 6.99 17.79
N PHE A 122 -1.17 7.15 16.60
CA PHE A 122 -1.49 8.46 16.03
C PHE A 122 -2.91 8.94 16.34
N ALA A 123 -3.65 8.20 17.17
CA ALA A 123 -5.07 8.44 17.45
C ALA A 123 -5.91 8.61 16.17
N TRP A 124 -5.54 7.89 15.11
CA TRP A 124 -6.24 7.93 13.83
C TRP A 124 -7.34 6.86 13.85
N PRO A 125 -8.63 7.23 13.90
CA PRO A 125 -9.72 6.27 13.97
C PRO A 125 -9.77 5.45 12.69
N GLY A 126 -9.62 4.14 12.84
CA GLY A 126 -9.68 3.18 11.75
C GLY A 126 -10.38 1.88 12.15
N ILE A 127 -10.58 1.01 11.15
CA ILE A 127 -11.33 -0.23 11.32
C ILE A 127 -10.59 -1.25 12.19
N GLY A 128 -9.26 -1.19 12.23
CA GLY A 128 -8.43 -2.10 13.00
C GLY A 128 -8.48 -1.79 14.49
N SER A 129 -8.37 -0.51 14.85
CA SER A 129 -8.50 -0.03 16.21
C SER A 129 -9.90 -0.26 16.80
N TYR A 130 -10.94 -0.20 15.96
CA TYR A 130 -12.31 -0.58 16.31
C TYR A 130 -12.45 -2.09 16.59
N ALA A 131 -11.89 -2.95 15.74
CA ALA A 131 -11.92 -4.40 15.95
C ALA A 131 -11.19 -4.82 17.24
N VAL A 132 -10.07 -4.17 17.57
CA VAL A 132 -9.36 -4.41 18.84
C VAL A 132 -10.19 -4.02 20.05
N GLU A 133 -10.91 -2.90 19.98
CA GLU A 133 -11.77 -2.46 21.08
C GLU A 133 -12.93 -3.43 21.30
N ALA A 134 -13.59 -3.86 20.23
CA ALA A 134 -14.63 -4.88 20.29
C ALA A 134 -14.12 -6.21 20.88
N LEU A 135 -12.88 -6.60 20.53
CA LEU A 135 -12.24 -7.78 21.10
C LEU A 135 -12.04 -7.65 22.62
N ILE A 136 -11.60 -6.47 23.10
CA ILE A 136 -11.40 -6.21 24.54
C ILE A 136 -12.74 -6.22 25.29
N THR A 137 -13.81 -5.69 24.68
CA THR A 137 -15.16 -5.72 25.26
C THR A 137 -15.89 -7.06 25.08
N SER A 138 -15.21 -8.08 24.53
CA SER A 138 -15.79 -9.40 24.22
C SER A 138 -17.03 -9.33 23.31
N ASP A 139 -17.12 -8.32 22.46
CA ASP A 139 -18.13 -8.23 21.40
C ASP A 139 -17.59 -8.89 20.13
N PHE A 140 -17.99 -10.14 19.92
CA PHE A 140 -17.45 -10.95 18.84
C PHE A 140 -18.05 -10.63 17.46
N ALA A 141 -19.22 -9.98 17.39
CA ALA A 141 -19.86 -9.70 16.10
C ALA A 141 -19.02 -8.72 15.23
N PRO A 142 -18.54 -7.57 15.76
CA PRO A 142 -17.64 -6.68 15.03
C PRO A 142 -16.30 -7.35 14.66
N VAL A 143 -15.75 -8.18 15.55
CA VAL A 143 -14.49 -8.90 15.31
C VAL A 143 -14.63 -9.86 14.13
N GLN A 144 -15.72 -10.64 14.06
CA GLN A 144 -15.98 -11.55 12.95
C GLN A 144 -16.17 -10.78 11.64
N GLY A 145 -16.90 -9.66 11.66
CA GLY A 145 -17.07 -8.79 10.50
C GLY A 145 -15.73 -8.23 9.99
N PHE A 146 -14.86 -7.80 10.89
CA PHE A 146 -13.51 -7.34 10.56
C PHE A 146 -12.68 -8.45 9.92
N VAL A 147 -12.64 -9.64 10.52
CA VAL A 147 -11.89 -10.79 9.99
C VAL A 147 -12.38 -11.16 8.59
N LEU A 148 -13.70 -11.21 8.38
CA LEU A 148 -14.28 -11.51 7.08
C LEU A 148 -13.93 -10.45 6.03
N ALA A 149 -14.04 -9.17 6.38
CA ALA A 149 -13.69 -8.06 5.50
C ALA A 149 -12.20 -8.09 5.11
N MET A 150 -11.31 -8.35 6.07
CA MET A 150 -9.88 -8.51 5.82
C MET A 150 -9.58 -9.73 4.95
N ALA A 151 -10.28 -10.85 5.15
CA ALA A 151 -10.14 -12.04 4.32
C ALA A 151 -10.54 -11.77 2.86
N ILE A 152 -11.67 -11.08 2.64
CA ILE A 152 -12.10 -10.69 1.29
C ILE A 152 -11.08 -9.76 0.65
N LEU A 153 -10.62 -8.73 1.38
CA LEU A 153 -9.60 -7.81 0.90
C LEU A 153 -8.30 -8.54 0.51
N TYR A 154 -7.89 -9.52 1.33
CA TYR A 154 -6.71 -10.33 1.05
C TYR A 154 -6.88 -11.18 -0.21
N VAL A 155 -8.04 -11.81 -0.41
CA VAL A 155 -8.33 -12.57 -1.63
C VAL A 155 -8.31 -11.66 -2.86
N LEU A 156 -8.92 -10.47 -2.78
CA LEU A 156 -8.91 -9.50 -3.88
C LEU A 156 -7.48 -9.02 -4.20
N LEU A 157 -6.65 -8.78 -3.18
CA LEU A 157 -5.26 -8.41 -3.38
C LEU A 157 -4.48 -9.51 -4.10
N ASN A 158 -4.63 -10.77 -3.68
CA ASN A 158 -3.97 -11.90 -4.34
C ASN A 158 -4.43 -12.04 -5.78
N LEU A 159 -5.73 -11.89 -6.05
CA LEU A 159 -6.25 -11.87 -7.41
C LEU A 159 -5.63 -10.74 -8.25
N MET A 160 -5.47 -9.53 -7.69
CA MET A 160 -4.80 -8.42 -8.38
C MET A 160 -3.33 -8.74 -8.67
N ILE A 161 -2.64 -9.40 -7.75
CA ILE A 161 -1.25 -9.85 -7.92
C ILE A 161 -1.16 -10.87 -9.05
N ASP A 162 -2.04 -11.87 -9.08
CA ASP A 162 -2.08 -12.90 -10.12
C ASP A 162 -2.39 -12.30 -11.50
N ILE A 163 -3.30 -11.34 -11.56
CA ILE A 163 -3.57 -10.57 -12.79
C ILE A 163 -2.33 -9.78 -13.21
N ALA A 164 -1.66 -9.11 -12.27
CA ALA A 164 -0.43 -8.37 -12.56
C ALA A 164 0.67 -9.30 -13.09
N TYR A 165 0.80 -10.52 -12.55
CA TYR A 165 1.68 -11.55 -13.09
C TYR A 165 1.37 -11.88 -14.54
N GLY A 166 0.10 -12.15 -14.87
CA GLY A 166 -0.31 -12.47 -16.24
C GLY A 166 -0.06 -11.34 -17.24
N ILE A 167 -0.14 -10.08 -16.80
CA ILE A 167 0.18 -8.90 -17.63
C ILE A 167 1.69 -8.73 -17.80
N ILE A 168 2.45 -8.91 -16.72
CA ILE A 168 3.91 -8.78 -16.72
C ILE A 168 4.55 -9.87 -17.55
N ASP A 169 4.14 -11.13 -17.39
CA ASP A 169 4.65 -12.25 -18.16
C ASP A 169 3.54 -13.02 -18.91
N PRO A 170 3.21 -12.60 -20.15
CA PRO A 170 2.22 -13.28 -20.96
C PRO A 170 2.68 -14.68 -21.42
N ARG A 171 3.95 -15.07 -21.24
CA ARG A 171 4.43 -16.44 -21.56
C ARG A 171 4.00 -17.46 -20.52
N ALA A 172 3.82 -17.06 -19.26
CA ALA A 172 3.28 -17.93 -18.22
C ALA A 172 1.87 -18.45 -18.56
N ARG A 173 1.13 -17.75 -19.44
CA ARG A 173 -0.21 -18.15 -19.90
C ARG A 173 -0.19 -19.31 -20.93
N SER A 174 0.94 -19.61 -21.58
CA SER A 174 1.00 -20.64 -22.63
C SER A 174 1.39 -22.03 -22.15
N GLU A 175 1.74 -22.21 -20.88
CA GLU A 175 2.15 -23.50 -20.29
C GLU A 175 1.06 -24.14 -19.40
N ALA A 176 -0.09 -23.47 -19.22
CA ALA A 176 -1.27 -23.97 -18.50
C ALA A 176 -2.42 -24.26 -19.47
#